data_AF-A0A7J6V0K8-F1
#
_entry.id   AF-A0A7J6V0K8-F1
#
_cell.length_a   1.000
_cell.length_b   1.000
_cell.length_c   1.000
_cell.angle_alpha   90.00
_cell.angle_beta   90.00
_cell.angle_gamma   90.00
#
_symmetry.space_group_name_H-M   'P 1'
#
loop_
_entity.id
_entity.type
_entity.pdbx_description
1 polymer ?
#
loop_
_entity_poly.entity_id
_entity_poly.type
_entity_poly.pdbx_seq_one_letter_code
_entity_poly.pdbx_strand_id
1 'polypeptide(L)'
;MAAAAVAPVQSDVKLFNRWTFDDVQDNANDLDPKVKKYLRGDGANLEKLKDKKLKGQLADREQLYGKSAKAAAQVEKWLMPCEEGYLEADGLEKTWNIRQDNILGEVDILSSRKPFDLVLPELGPYTVDFASSGRYMVVAGRKGHVALIDMMNMDLIKEFQVCLL
;
A
#
# COMPACT_ATOMS: atom_id res chain seq x y z
N MET A 1 63.87 8.73 8.44
CA MET A 1 62.52 8.14 8.39
C MET A 1 61.53 9.28 8.28
N ALA A 2 60.73 9.29 7.20
CA ALA A 2 59.94 10.42 6.75
C ALA A 2 58.66 10.60 7.57
N ALA A 3 58.34 11.85 7.92
CA ALA A 3 57.07 12.23 8.54
C ALA A 3 55.99 12.34 7.45
N ALA A 4 54.91 11.55 7.59
CA ALA A 4 53.77 11.59 6.69
C ALA A 4 52.86 12.77 7.07
N ALA A 5 52.60 13.66 6.11
CA ALA A 5 51.66 14.76 6.24
C ALA A 5 50.21 14.22 6.21
N VAL A 6 49.43 14.57 7.23
CA VAL A 6 47.99 14.28 7.31
C VAL A 6 47.24 15.30 6.46
N ALA A 7 46.52 14.84 5.45
CA ALA A 7 45.63 15.67 4.63
C ALA A 7 44.37 16.07 5.42
N PRO A 8 43.81 17.28 5.21
CA PRO A 8 42.64 17.72 5.97
C PRO A 8 41.37 16.96 5.55
N VAL A 9 40.61 16.53 6.55
CA VAL A 9 39.27 15.95 6.42
C VAL A 9 38.32 17.04 5.93
N GLN A 10 37.89 16.94 4.68
CA GLN A 10 36.85 17.79 4.10
C GLN A 10 35.50 17.36 4.71
N SER A 11 34.88 18.26 5.47
CA SER A 11 33.54 18.07 6.02
C SER A 11 32.52 18.38 4.93
N ASP A 12 31.76 17.37 4.52
CA ASP A 12 30.62 17.52 3.61
C ASP A 12 29.44 18.17 4.35
N VAL A 13 29.53 19.49 4.52
CA VAL A 13 28.38 20.28 4.96
C VAL A 13 27.47 20.49 3.73
N LYS A 14 26.52 19.57 3.55
CA LYS A 14 25.42 19.72 2.57
C LYS A 14 24.44 20.80 3.06
N LEU A 15 24.84 22.06 2.91
CA LEU A 15 23.96 23.21 3.13
C LEU A 15 22.96 23.28 1.97
N PHE A 16 21.71 22.95 2.31
CA PHE A 16 20.48 23.62 1.89
C PHE A 16 20.61 24.47 0.60
N ASN A 17 20.16 23.92 -0.54
CA ASN A 17 19.98 24.54 -1.87
C ASN A 17 21.00 24.18 -2.96
N ARG A 18 20.98 22.92 -3.42
CA ARG A 18 21.32 22.56 -4.80
C ARG A 18 20.65 21.24 -5.14
N TRP A 19 19.52 21.27 -5.85
CA TRP A 19 19.03 20.07 -6.54
C TRP A 19 20.07 19.75 -7.62
N THR A 20 20.73 18.60 -7.52
CA THR A 20 21.74 18.17 -8.49
C THR A 20 21.05 17.52 -9.69
N PHE A 21 21.64 17.69 -10.87
CA PHE A 21 21.09 17.17 -12.13
C PHE A 21 20.98 15.63 -12.11
N ASP A 22 21.81 14.97 -11.30
CA ASP A 22 21.80 13.52 -11.07
C ASP A 22 20.51 13.04 -10.38
N ASP A 23 19.93 13.83 -9.46
CA ASP A 23 18.65 13.49 -8.81
C ASP A 23 17.51 13.39 -9.84
N VAL A 24 17.55 14.19 -10.92
CA VAL A 24 16.52 14.18 -11.97
C VAL A 24 16.60 12.91 -12.81
N GLN A 25 17.80 12.36 -13.02
CA GLN A 25 18.06 11.20 -13.87
C GLN A 25 17.65 9.89 -13.16
N ASP A 26 17.97 9.75 -11.87
CA ASP A 26 17.56 8.59 -11.06
C ASP A 26 16.04 8.50 -10.91
N ASN A 27 15.35 9.64 -10.88
CA ASN A 27 13.89 9.72 -10.81
C ASN A 27 13.18 9.20 -12.07
N ALA A 28 13.80 9.28 -13.26
CA ALA A 28 13.18 8.81 -14.50
C ALA A 28 13.14 7.28 -14.59
N ASN A 29 14.22 6.61 -14.14
CA ASN A 29 14.35 5.15 -14.20
C ASN A 29 13.43 4.43 -13.20
N ASP A 30 13.17 5.04 -12.03
CA ASP A 30 12.27 4.48 -11.00
C ASP A 30 10.78 4.61 -11.36
N LEU A 31 10.42 5.52 -12.27
CA LEU A 31 9.04 5.69 -12.74
C LEU A 31 8.62 4.60 -13.74
N ASP A 32 9.55 4.03 -14.48
CA ASP A 32 9.27 3.00 -15.51
C ASP A 32 8.52 1.76 -15.00
N PRO A 33 8.85 1.13 -13.84
CA PRO A 33 8.07 0.02 -13.32
C PRO A 33 6.65 0.42 -12.88
N LYS A 34 6.45 1.60 -12.30
CA LYS A 34 5.12 2.09 -11.91
C LYS A 34 4.27 2.45 -13.12
N VAL A 35 4.86 3.01 -14.18
CA VAL A 35 4.14 3.31 -15.43
C VAL A 35 3.57 2.04 -16.04
N LYS A 36 4.28 0.91 -16.00
CA LYS A 36 3.78 -0.39 -16.50
C LYS A 36 2.49 -0.84 -15.83
N LYS A 37 2.32 -0.59 -14.51
CA LYS A 37 1.08 -0.90 -13.77
C LYS A 37 -0.14 -0.16 -14.33
N TYR A 38 0.07 1.06 -14.82
CA TYR A 38 -0.99 1.91 -15.36
C TYR A 38 -1.20 1.77 -16.87
N LEU A 39 -0.35 0.99 -17.55
CA LEU A 39 -0.58 0.60 -18.94
C LEU A 39 -1.70 -0.44 -18.99
N ARG A 40 -2.76 -0.14 -19.73
CA ARG A 40 -3.94 -1.01 -19.90
C ARG A 40 -3.80 -1.90 -21.13
N GLY A 41 -2.70 -2.66 -21.21
CA GLY A 41 -2.39 -3.58 -22.31
C GLY A 41 -1.31 -3.07 -23.27
N ASP A 42 -1.05 -3.86 -24.31
CA ASP A 42 -0.08 -3.54 -25.36
C ASP A 42 -0.60 -2.45 -26.31
N GLY A 43 0.30 -1.54 -26.71
CA GLY A 43 -0.01 -0.46 -27.63
C GLY A 43 -0.43 -0.97 -29.01
N ALA A 44 -1.29 -0.21 -29.68
CA ALA A 44 -1.79 -0.60 -30.99
C ALA A 44 -0.69 -0.63 -32.05
N ASN A 45 -0.69 -1.68 -32.89
CA ASN A 45 0.30 -1.83 -33.95
C ASN A 45 -0.03 -0.94 -35.17
N LEU A 46 0.60 0.23 -35.23
CA LEU A 46 0.39 1.26 -36.25
C LEU A 46 0.99 0.91 -37.64
N GLU A 47 1.76 -0.17 -37.76
CA GLU A 47 2.42 -0.58 -39.01
C GLU A 47 1.49 -1.39 -39.91
N LYS A 48 0.57 -2.16 -39.32
CA LYS A 48 -0.38 -3.00 -40.05
C LYS A 48 -1.58 -2.20 -40.63
N LEU A 49 -1.74 -0.94 -40.21
CA LEU A 49 -2.88 -0.10 -40.56
C LEU A 49 -2.69 0.64 -41.89
N LYS A 50 -3.58 0.39 -42.86
CA LYS A 50 -3.58 1.04 -44.18
C LYS A 50 -4.23 2.43 -44.18
N ASP A 51 -5.23 2.65 -43.31
CA ASP A 51 -5.98 3.90 -43.24
C ASP A 51 -5.22 5.02 -42.54
N LYS A 52 -4.88 6.09 -43.28
CA LYS A 52 -4.13 7.24 -42.75
C LYS A 52 -4.86 7.97 -41.62
N LYS A 53 -6.19 8.13 -41.74
CA LYS A 53 -7.01 8.83 -40.73
C LYS A 53 -7.09 8.05 -39.42
N LEU A 54 -7.31 6.73 -39.51
CA LEU A 54 -7.37 5.85 -38.35
C LEU A 54 -6.00 5.73 -37.67
N LYS A 55 -4.91 5.67 -38.45
CA LYS A 55 -3.54 5.66 -37.94
C LYS A 55 -3.22 6.91 -37.11
N GLY A 56 -3.57 8.10 -37.61
CA GLY A 56 -3.39 9.35 -36.84
C GLY A 56 -4.21 9.35 -35.54
N GLN A 57 -5.50 9.01 -35.65
CA GLN A 57 -6.40 8.93 -34.50
C GLN A 57 -5.98 7.92 -33.43
N LEU A 58 -5.28 6.85 -33.82
CA LEU A 58 -4.77 5.84 -32.91
C LEU A 58 -3.46 6.28 -32.27
N ALA A 59 -2.56 6.89 -33.05
CA ALA A 59 -1.33 7.49 -32.52
C ALA A 59 -1.61 8.57 -31.46
N ASP A 60 -2.60 9.43 -31.69
CA ASP A 60 -3.01 10.46 -30.72
C ASP A 60 -3.53 9.82 -29.42
N ARG A 61 -4.33 8.75 -29.54
CA ARG A 61 -4.85 8.01 -28.38
C ARG A 61 -3.74 7.31 -27.60
N GLU A 62 -2.79 6.67 -28.27
CA GLU A 62 -1.63 6.04 -27.64
C GLU A 62 -0.77 7.07 -26.89
N GLN A 63 -0.58 8.25 -27.49
CA GLN A 63 0.11 9.35 -26.81
C GLN A 63 -0.65 9.79 -25.55
N LEU A 64 -1.97 9.90 -25.62
CA LEU A 64 -2.80 10.24 -24.46
C LEU A 64 -2.73 9.15 -23.39
N TYR A 65 -2.81 7.87 -23.73
CA TYR A 65 -2.66 6.77 -22.79
C TYR A 65 -1.29 6.78 -22.11
N GLY A 66 -0.21 7.00 -22.87
CA GLY A 66 1.13 7.13 -22.30
C GLY A 66 1.25 8.31 -21.33
N LYS A 67 0.66 9.48 -21.67
CA LYS A 67 0.62 10.64 -20.77
C LYS A 67 -0.21 10.36 -19.52
N SER A 68 -1.38 9.73 -19.65
CA SER A 68 -2.25 9.36 -18.54
C SER A 68 -1.58 8.36 -17.60
N ALA A 69 -0.91 7.33 -18.12
CA ALA A 69 -0.19 6.34 -17.31
C ALA A 69 0.98 6.98 -16.54
N LYS A 70 1.75 7.87 -17.19
CA LYS A 70 2.81 8.64 -16.53
C LYS A 70 2.27 9.56 -15.44
N ALA A 71 1.18 10.28 -15.71
CA ALA A 71 0.54 11.13 -14.72
C ALA A 71 0.03 10.32 -13.52
N ALA A 72 -0.62 9.17 -13.75
CA ALA A 72 -1.10 8.30 -12.68
C ALA A 72 0.05 7.76 -11.82
N ALA A 73 1.15 7.30 -12.44
CA ALA A 73 2.34 6.83 -11.73
C ALA A 73 3.00 7.93 -10.90
N GLN A 74 3.06 9.16 -11.41
CA GLN A 74 3.55 10.32 -10.67
C GLN A 74 2.65 10.63 -9.47
N VAL A 75 1.33 10.64 -9.66
CA VAL A 75 0.38 10.87 -8.56
C VAL A 75 0.53 9.82 -7.48
N GLU A 76 0.65 8.53 -7.85
CA GLU A 76 0.89 7.45 -6.88
C GLU A 76 2.19 7.66 -6.10
N LYS A 77 3.29 8.04 -6.77
CA LYS A 77 4.59 8.23 -6.10
C LYS A 77 4.63 9.45 -5.17
N TRP A 78 4.03 10.56 -5.58
CA TRP A 78 4.25 11.85 -4.90
C TRP A 78 3.08 12.32 -4.04
N LEU A 79 1.85 11.88 -4.35
CA LEU A 79 0.63 12.40 -3.72
C LEU A 79 -0.03 11.39 -2.77
N MET A 80 0.47 10.15 -2.68
CA MET A 80 -0.06 9.20 -1.70
C MET A 80 0.29 9.65 -0.28
N PRO A 81 -0.71 9.82 0.61
CA PRO A 81 -0.49 10.34 1.95
C PRO A 81 -0.02 9.27 2.96
N CYS A 82 -0.12 8.00 2.59
CA CYS A 82 0.13 6.87 3.48
C CYS A 82 1.10 5.91 2.79
N GLU A 83 2.12 5.49 3.53
CA GLU A 83 3.05 4.45 3.11
C GLU A 83 2.54 3.08 3.55
N GLU A 84 3.04 2.04 2.90
CA GLU A 84 2.74 0.65 3.27
C GLU A 84 3.46 0.29 4.58
N GLY A 85 2.74 -0.31 5.51
CA GLY A 85 3.33 -0.83 6.75
C GLY A 85 4.07 -2.15 6.47
N TYR A 86 5.28 -2.29 7.00
CA TYR A 86 6.05 -3.52 6.91
C TYR A 86 6.66 -3.88 8.27
N LEU A 87 6.98 -5.15 8.44
CA LEU A 87 7.66 -5.68 9.62
C LEU A 87 8.95 -6.34 9.16
N GLU A 88 10.07 -5.68 9.44
CA GLU A 88 11.40 -6.18 9.13
C GLU A 88 12.03 -6.74 10.40
N ALA A 89 12.46 -8.01 10.35
CA ALA A 89 13.16 -8.62 11.47
C ALA A 89 14.65 -8.29 11.38
N ASP A 90 15.28 -8.04 12.53
CA ASP A 90 16.73 -7.94 12.60
C ASP A 90 17.36 -9.30 12.23
N GLY A 91 18.60 -9.31 11.71
CA GLY A 91 19.18 -10.43 10.96
C GLY A 91 19.27 -11.78 11.70
N LEU A 92 19.08 -11.80 13.02
CA LEU A 92 19.04 -13.01 13.85
C LEU A 92 17.61 -13.49 14.18
N GLU A 93 16.62 -12.61 14.08
CA GLU A 93 15.23 -12.90 14.43
C GLU A 93 14.40 -13.28 13.20
N LYS A 94 13.39 -14.14 13.39
CA LYS A 94 12.47 -14.55 12.33
C LYS A 94 11.12 -13.88 12.55
N THR A 95 10.53 -13.32 11.49
CA THR A 95 9.27 -12.55 11.55
C THR A 95 8.10 -13.32 12.17
N TRP A 96 8.03 -14.65 12.01
CA TRP A 96 6.96 -15.46 12.60
C TRP A 96 7.04 -15.64 14.13
N ASN A 97 8.17 -15.28 14.74
CA ASN A 97 8.37 -15.39 16.19
C ASN A 97 7.97 -14.10 16.94
N ILE A 98 7.56 -13.05 16.22
CA ILE A 98 7.15 -11.77 16.80
C ILE A 98 5.75 -11.93 17.41
N ARG A 99 5.60 -11.55 18.68
CA ARG A 99 4.33 -11.64 19.44
C ARG A 99 3.45 -10.42 19.19
N GLN A 100 2.13 -10.61 19.26
CA GLN A 100 1.14 -9.51 19.14
C GLN A 100 1.34 -8.45 20.23
N ASP A 101 1.71 -8.85 21.45
CA ASP A 101 2.00 -7.93 22.56
C ASP A 101 3.18 -7.00 22.25
N ASN A 102 4.18 -7.48 21.51
CA ASN A 102 5.34 -6.67 21.11
C ASN A 102 4.94 -5.66 20.04
N ILE A 103 4.16 -6.10 19.04
CA ILE A 103 3.65 -5.24 17.96
C ILE A 103 2.82 -4.10 18.56
N LEU A 104 1.97 -4.41 19.53
CA LEU A 104 1.12 -3.44 20.23
C LEU A 104 1.91 -2.33 20.94
N GLY A 105 3.11 -2.63 21.43
CA GLY A 105 3.98 -1.66 22.10
C GLY A 105 4.74 -0.73 21.15
N GLU A 106 4.95 -1.16 19.90
CA GLU A 106 5.72 -0.39 18.90
C GLU A 106 4.84 0.44 17.95
N VAL A 107 3.57 0.05 17.77
CA VAL A 107 2.64 0.78 16.90
C VAL A 107 2.07 2.04 17.56
N ASP A 108 1.53 2.93 16.74
CA ASP A 108 0.86 4.15 17.20
C ASP A 108 -0.40 3.85 18.04
N ILE A 109 -0.80 4.82 18.88
CA ILE A 109 -1.93 4.69 19.82
C ILE A 109 -3.26 4.41 19.11
N LEU A 110 -3.46 4.89 17.87
CA LEU A 110 -4.71 4.63 17.15
C LEU A 110 -4.72 3.21 16.59
N SER A 111 -3.58 2.69 16.15
CA SER A 111 -3.47 1.31 15.70
C SER A 111 -3.45 0.30 16.84
N SER A 112 -2.87 0.63 17.99
CA SER A 112 -2.87 -0.26 19.17
C SER A 112 -4.25 -0.47 19.78
N ARG A 113 -5.24 0.37 19.44
CA ARG A 113 -6.65 0.22 19.86
C ARG A 113 -7.49 -0.68 18.94
N LYS A 114 -7.00 -0.98 17.73
CA LYS A 114 -7.71 -1.81 16.75
C LYS A 114 -7.79 -3.31 17.09
N PRO A 115 -6.78 -3.96 17.69
CA PRO A 115 -6.92 -5.35 18.06
C PRO A 115 -7.92 -5.48 19.20
N PHE A 116 -8.87 -6.39 19.04
CA PHE A 116 -9.89 -6.72 20.01
C PHE A 116 -10.03 -8.24 20.08
N ASP A 117 -10.53 -8.72 21.22
CA ASP A 117 -10.87 -10.13 21.42
C ASP A 117 -12.35 -10.25 21.74
N LEU A 118 -13.06 -11.11 21.01
CA LEU A 118 -14.49 -11.36 21.16
C LEU A 118 -14.68 -12.79 21.68
N VAL A 119 -14.84 -12.92 22.99
CA VAL A 119 -15.05 -14.22 23.64
C VAL A 119 -16.55 -14.55 23.62
N LEU A 120 -16.96 -15.43 22.70
CA LEU A 120 -18.35 -15.87 22.51
C LEU A 120 -18.48 -17.39 22.72
N PRO A 121 -18.64 -17.89 23.96
CA PRO A 121 -18.53 -19.32 24.25
C PRO A 121 -19.75 -20.17 23.86
N GLU A 122 -20.94 -19.57 23.72
CA GLU A 122 -22.20 -20.34 23.80
C GLU A 122 -22.73 -20.88 22.46
N LEU A 123 -22.49 -20.16 21.36
CA LEU A 123 -23.24 -20.33 20.10
C LEU A 123 -22.46 -21.07 18.99
N GLY A 124 -21.41 -21.79 19.38
CA GLY A 124 -20.57 -22.61 18.49
C GLY A 124 -19.45 -21.81 17.81
N PRO A 125 -18.73 -22.40 16.84
CA PRO A 125 -17.70 -21.69 16.11
C PRO A 125 -18.31 -20.53 15.32
N TYR A 126 -17.60 -19.41 15.30
CA TYR A 126 -17.99 -18.19 14.61
C TYR A 126 -17.19 -18.02 13.33
N THR A 127 -17.89 -17.59 12.28
CA THR A 127 -17.30 -17.06 11.05
C THR A 127 -17.43 -15.55 11.05
N VAL A 128 -16.38 -14.87 10.59
CA VAL A 128 -16.35 -13.41 10.51
C VAL A 128 -16.17 -12.99 9.05
N ASP A 129 -16.87 -11.94 8.65
CA ASP A 129 -16.70 -11.30 7.35
C ASP A 129 -16.75 -9.77 7.49
N PHE A 130 -16.02 -9.07 6.63
CA PHE A 130 -15.87 -7.62 6.68
C PHE A 130 -16.50 -6.97 5.45
N ALA A 131 -17.08 -5.79 5.64
CA ALA A 131 -17.47 -4.95 4.52
C ALA A 131 -16.24 -4.55 3.69
N SER A 132 -16.43 -4.21 2.42
CA SER A 132 -15.36 -3.74 1.53
C SER A 132 -14.63 -2.49 2.03
N SER A 133 -15.28 -1.69 2.88
CA SER A 133 -14.70 -0.53 3.55
C SER A 133 -13.95 -0.89 4.84
N GLY A 134 -14.12 -2.10 5.37
CA GLY A 134 -13.58 -2.54 6.66
C GLY A 134 -14.27 -1.93 7.89
N ARG A 135 -15.25 -1.04 7.72
CA ARG A 135 -15.92 -0.35 8.84
C ARG A 135 -16.85 -1.28 9.63
N TYR A 136 -17.55 -2.15 8.93
CA TYR A 136 -18.53 -3.05 9.53
C TYR A 136 -18.02 -4.48 9.45
N MET A 137 -18.20 -5.22 10.55
CA MET A 137 -17.92 -6.65 10.63
C MET A 137 -19.21 -7.38 10.93
N VAL A 138 -19.42 -8.50 10.24
CA VAL A 138 -20.49 -9.45 10.53
C VAL A 138 -19.88 -10.69 11.15
N VAL A 139 -20.46 -11.11 12.27
CA VAL A 139 -20.08 -12.30 13.01
C VAL A 139 -21.25 -13.26 12.99
N ALA A 140 -21.07 -14.47 12.47
CA ALA A 140 -22.12 -15.47 12.37
C ALA A 140 -21.69 -16.78 13.06
N GLY A 141 -22.45 -17.21 14.06
CA GLY A 141 -22.26 -18.43 14.80
C GLY A 141 -23.10 -19.58 14.23
N ARG A 142 -22.57 -20.81 14.33
CA ARG A 142 -23.25 -22.00 13.79
C ARG A 142 -24.67 -22.21 14.31
N LYS A 143 -24.97 -21.80 15.55
CA LYS A 143 -26.32 -21.93 16.14
C LYS A 143 -27.31 -20.83 15.71
N GLY A 144 -26.97 -20.03 14.70
CA GLY A 144 -27.85 -18.99 14.16
C GLY A 144 -27.73 -17.62 14.83
N HIS A 145 -26.65 -17.38 15.57
CA HIS A 145 -26.34 -16.05 16.10
C HIS A 145 -25.66 -15.21 15.03
N VAL A 146 -26.22 -14.07 14.66
CA VAL A 146 -25.60 -13.16 13.69
C VAL A 146 -25.54 -11.76 14.29
N ALA A 147 -24.36 -11.17 14.36
CA ALA A 147 -24.14 -9.84 14.89
C ALA A 147 -23.45 -8.96 13.85
N LEU A 148 -23.92 -7.72 13.71
CA LEU A 148 -23.31 -6.67 12.89
C LEU A 148 -22.72 -5.62 13.84
N ILE A 149 -21.41 -5.41 13.75
CA ILE A 149 -20.63 -4.57 14.66
C ILE A 149 -19.93 -3.46 13.86
N ASP A 150 -19.95 -2.22 14.35
CA ASP A 150 -19.10 -1.12 13.85
C ASP A 150 -17.70 -1.25 14.49
N MET A 151 -16.67 -1.46 13.67
CA MET A 151 -15.29 -1.66 14.11
C MET A 151 -14.59 -0.39 14.56
N MET A 152 -15.07 0.79 14.17
CA MET A 152 -14.46 2.05 14.62
C MET A 152 -14.80 2.37 16.07
N ASN A 153 -16.07 2.19 16.44
CA ASN A 153 -16.56 2.49 17.78
C ASN A 153 -16.67 1.25 18.67
N MET A 154 -16.53 0.05 18.09
CA MET A 154 -16.83 -1.23 18.75
C MET A 154 -18.27 -1.30 19.29
N ASP A 155 -19.20 -0.74 18.52
CA ASP A 155 -20.63 -0.73 18.86
C ASP A 155 -21.36 -1.84 18.11
N LEU A 156 -22.22 -2.58 18.82
CA LEU A 156 -23.15 -3.52 18.22
C LEU A 156 -24.31 -2.74 17.56
N ILE A 157 -24.43 -2.85 16.24
CA ILE A 157 -25.50 -2.16 15.50
C ILE A 157 -26.78 -3.01 15.55
N LYS A 158 -26.64 -4.29 15.23
CA LYS A 158 -27.74 -5.26 15.20
C LYS A 158 -27.26 -6.63 15.60
N GLU A 159 -28.14 -7.34 16.27
CA GLU A 159 -28.03 -8.76 16.53
C GLU A 159 -29.30 -9.47 16.06
N PHE A 160 -29.11 -10.66 15.54
CA PHE A 160 -30.17 -11.55 15.10
C PHE A 160 -29.91 -12.92 15.69
N GLN A 161 -30.96 -13.50 16.27
CA GLN A 161 -30.97 -14.90 16.67
C GLN A 161 -31.92 -15.64 15.74
N VAL A 162 -31.35 -16.39 14.81
CA VAL A 162 -32.11 -17.27 13.93
C VAL A 162 -32.20 -18.62 14.62
N CYS A 163 -33.38 -18.96 15.13
CA CYS A 163 -33.65 -20.30 15.62
C CYS A 163 -33.71 -21.25 14.43
N LEU A 164 -32.66 -22.05 14.22
CA LEU A 164 -32.73 -23.22 13.35
C LEU A 164 -33.50 -24.31 14.10
N LEU A 165 -34.78 -24.48 13.75
CA LEU A 165 -35.66 -25.58 14.18
C LEU A 165 -35.11 -26.94 13.72
#